data_AF-A0A7J7ZXV2-F1
#
_entry.id   AF-A0A7J7ZXV2-F1
#
_cell.length_a   1.000
_cell.length_b   1.000
_cell.length_c   1.000
_cell.angle_alpha   90.00
_cell.angle_beta   90.00
_cell.angle_gamma   90.00
#
_symmetry.space_group_name_H-M   'P 1'
#
loop_
_entity.id
_entity.type
_entity.pdbx_description
1 polymer ?
#
loop_
_entity_poly.entity_id
_entity_poly.type
_entity_poly.pdbx_seq_one_letter_code
_entity_poly.pdbx_strand_id
1 'polypeptide(L)'
;MKAINSLGAGIIEKIALQFPYRFWDSKVQGADFFGHVPPSASKRGLFAVFYDMDPQKKHSVLMSVIAGEAVASLRNLDDKQVLQQCMATLRELFKEQEVPDPTKYFVTRWSTDPWIQMAYSFVKTGGSGEAYDIIAEEIQGTIFFAGEATNRHFPQTVTGAYLSGVREASKIAAF
;
A
#
# COMPACT_ATOMS: atom_id res chain seq x y z
N MET A 1 22.71 -13.03 3.89
CA MET A 1 22.73 -11.65 4.47
C MET A 1 22.87 -10.52 3.45
N LYS A 2 23.87 -10.51 2.55
CA LYS A 2 24.00 -9.41 1.55
C LYS A 2 22.76 -9.24 0.66
N ALA A 3 22.19 -10.35 0.15
CA ALA A 3 20.97 -10.33 -0.66
C ALA A 3 19.76 -9.76 0.11
N ILE A 4 19.53 -10.21 1.34
CA ILE A 4 18.47 -9.67 2.22
C ILE A 4 18.60 -8.14 2.36
N ASN A 5 19.81 -7.65 2.63
CA ASN A 5 20.04 -6.22 2.88
C ASN A 5 20.08 -5.34 1.62
N SER A 6 20.18 -5.95 0.42
CA SER A 6 20.14 -5.23 -0.86
C SER A 6 18.71 -5.01 -1.37
N LEU A 7 17.73 -5.76 -0.86
CA LEU A 7 16.32 -5.42 -0.98
C LEU A 7 15.91 -4.41 0.11
N GLY A 8 14.89 -3.61 -0.21
CA GLY A 8 14.30 -2.63 0.67
C GLY A 8 12.92 -3.07 1.13
N ALA A 9 12.62 -2.78 2.40
CA ALA A 9 11.28 -2.87 2.96
C ALA A 9 10.47 -1.65 2.51
N GLY A 10 9.76 -1.77 1.38
CA GLY A 10 8.86 -0.72 0.89
C GLY A 10 7.64 -0.59 1.79
N ILE A 11 7.16 0.64 1.95
CA ILE A 11 6.05 0.94 2.86
C ILE A 11 5.07 1.92 2.23
N ILE A 12 3.79 1.64 2.45
CA ILE A 12 2.67 2.53 2.22
C ILE A 12 1.69 2.37 3.38
N GLU A 13 0.86 3.37 3.61
CA GLU A 13 -0.30 3.26 4.49
C GLU A 13 -1.57 3.56 3.71
N LYS A 14 -2.70 3.03 4.16
CA LYS A 14 -4.03 3.27 3.59
C LYS A 14 -4.90 4.02 4.57
N ILE A 15 -5.75 4.89 4.04
CA ILE A 15 -6.91 5.43 4.73
C ILE A 15 -8.16 5.04 3.97
N ALA A 16 -9.21 4.62 4.66
CA ALA A 16 -10.54 4.45 4.08
C ALA A 16 -11.56 5.27 4.86
N LEU A 17 -12.51 5.88 4.14
CA LEU A 17 -13.51 6.77 4.69
C LEU A 17 -14.88 6.38 4.13
N GLN A 18 -15.85 6.18 5.02
CA GLN A 18 -17.26 6.03 4.68
C GLN A 18 -17.98 7.36 4.84
N PHE A 19 -18.86 7.69 3.89
CA PHE A 19 -19.63 8.94 3.87
C PHE A 19 -21.14 8.67 3.89
N PRO A 20 -21.96 9.67 4.27
CA PRO A 20 -23.42 9.57 4.21
C PRO A 20 -23.96 9.37 2.78
N TYR A 21 -23.33 10.01 1.79
CA TYR A 21 -23.71 9.94 0.37
C TYR A 21 -22.49 10.13 -0.54
N ARG A 22 -22.62 9.73 -1.80
CA ARG A 22 -21.57 9.76 -2.82
C ARG A 22 -21.37 11.17 -3.39
N PHE A 23 -20.74 12.04 -2.61
CA PHE A 23 -20.58 13.45 -2.99
C PHE A 23 -19.75 13.65 -4.28
N TRP A 24 -18.90 12.69 -4.66
CA TRP A 24 -18.01 12.83 -5.80
C TRP A 24 -18.63 12.51 -7.16
N ASP A 25 -19.84 11.92 -7.20
CA ASP A 25 -20.42 11.36 -8.43
C ASP A 25 -20.56 12.39 -9.57
N SER A 26 -20.92 13.64 -9.24
CA SER A 26 -21.10 14.70 -10.25
C SER A 26 -19.82 15.05 -11.01
N LYS A 27 -18.68 15.08 -10.31
CA LYS A 27 -17.37 15.44 -10.89
C LYS A 27 -16.62 14.22 -11.42
N VAL A 28 -16.71 13.07 -10.74
CA VAL A 28 -15.94 11.85 -11.06
C VAL A 28 -16.66 10.98 -12.10
N GLN A 29 -17.98 11.14 -12.28
CA GLN A 29 -18.77 10.55 -13.37
C GLN A 29 -18.61 9.03 -13.51
N GLY A 30 -18.57 8.32 -12.39
CA GLY A 30 -18.52 6.87 -12.35
C GLY A 30 -17.13 6.25 -12.53
N ALA A 31 -16.06 7.04 -12.70
CA ALA A 31 -14.70 6.50 -12.70
C ALA A 31 -14.40 5.74 -11.40
N ASP A 32 -13.54 4.71 -11.48
CA ASP A 32 -13.19 3.87 -10.33
C ASP A 32 -12.17 4.52 -9.40
N PHE A 33 -11.49 5.56 -9.86
CA PHE A 33 -10.56 6.35 -9.08
C PHE A 33 -10.35 7.73 -9.70
N PHE A 34 -9.81 8.65 -8.92
CA PHE A 34 -9.38 9.97 -9.38
C PHE A 34 -8.04 10.36 -8.76
N GLY A 35 -7.24 11.12 -9.51
CA GLY A 35 -5.93 11.62 -9.09
C GLY A 35 -6.03 12.94 -8.32
N HIS A 36 -5.05 13.17 -7.45
CA HIS A 36 -4.82 14.42 -6.73
C HIS A 36 -3.48 15.00 -7.17
N VAL A 37 -3.53 16.14 -7.86
CA VAL A 37 -2.31 16.87 -8.26
C VAL A 37 -1.69 17.50 -7.01
N PRO A 38 -0.43 17.17 -6.67
CA PRO A 38 0.13 17.62 -5.41
C PRO A 38 0.52 19.10 -5.45
N PRO A 39 0.29 19.85 -4.36
CA PRO A 39 0.63 21.29 -4.30
C PRO A 39 2.15 21.54 -4.19
N SER A 40 2.94 20.53 -3.82
CA SER A 40 4.40 20.61 -3.71
C SER A 40 5.03 19.23 -3.86
N ALA A 41 6.33 19.20 -4.19
CA ALA A 41 7.09 17.96 -4.30
C ALA A 41 7.05 17.12 -2.99
N SER A 42 7.14 17.77 -1.83
CA SER A 42 7.09 17.12 -0.51
C SER A 42 5.73 16.51 -0.16
N LYS A 43 4.64 17.01 -0.77
CA LYS A 43 3.27 16.52 -0.52
C LYS A 43 2.78 15.50 -1.55
N ARG A 44 3.61 15.15 -2.55
CA ARG A 44 3.23 14.22 -3.63
C ARG A 44 2.82 12.82 -3.18
N GLY A 45 3.26 12.40 -1.99
CA GLY A 45 2.92 11.12 -1.40
C GLY A 45 1.61 11.12 -0.59
N LEU A 46 1.00 12.29 -0.34
CA LEU A 46 -0.23 12.39 0.44
C LEU A 46 -1.44 12.26 -0.48
N PHE A 47 -2.10 11.11 -0.41
CA PHE A 47 -3.40 10.85 -1.04
C PHE A 47 -3.38 11.11 -2.55
N ALA A 48 -2.36 10.64 -3.26
CA ALA A 48 -2.16 10.92 -4.69
C ALA A 48 -3.29 10.38 -5.57
N VAL A 49 -3.97 9.31 -5.13
CA VAL A 49 -5.11 8.69 -5.80
C VAL A 49 -6.17 8.34 -4.76
N PHE A 50 -7.43 8.59 -5.10
CA PHE A 50 -8.60 8.13 -4.35
C PHE A 50 -9.33 7.08 -5.16
N TYR A 51 -9.60 5.93 -4.55
CA TYR A 51 -10.31 4.79 -5.12
C TYR A 51 -11.73 4.78 -4.61
N ASP A 52 -12.69 4.66 -5.52
CA ASP A 52 -14.07 4.36 -5.20
C ASP A 52 -14.22 2.86 -4.95
N MET A 53 -14.57 2.51 -3.72
CA MET A 53 -14.53 1.12 -3.26
C MET A 53 -15.79 0.33 -3.60
N ASP A 54 -16.82 0.97 -4.18
CA ASP A 54 -18.02 0.27 -4.63
C ASP A 54 -18.17 0.34 -6.16
N PRO A 55 -17.81 -0.74 -6.89
CA PRO A 55 -18.01 -0.83 -8.33
C PRO A 55 -19.48 -0.68 -8.77
N GLN A 56 -20.44 -0.99 -7.88
CA GLN A 56 -21.87 -0.82 -8.17
C GLN A 56 -22.35 0.61 -8.00
N LYS A 57 -21.50 1.51 -7.49
CA LYS A 57 -21.79 2.93 -7.26
C LYS A 57 -23.01 3.17 -6.36
N LYS A 58 -23.23 2.30 -5.35
CA LYS A 58 -24.36 2.39 -4.40
C LYS A 58 -23.93 2.93 -3.04
N HIS A 59 -22.75 2.54 -2.56
CA HIS A 59 -22.19 2.92 -1.28
C HIS A 59 -21.14 4.02 -1.45
N SER A 60 -20.89 4.74 -0.36
CA SER A 60 -20.04 5.93 -0.36
C SER A 60 -18.76 5.67 0.43
N VAL A 61 -17.87 4.83 -0.11
CA VAL A 61 -16.56 4.55 0.50
C VAL A 61 -15.43 4.94 -0.44
N LEU A 62 -14.54 5.82 0.04
CA LEU A 62 -13.28 6.13 -0.63
C LEU A 62 -12.12 5.49 0.13
N MET A 63 -11.11 5.03 -0.61
CA MET A 63 -9.81 4.64 -0.08
C MET A 63 -8.72 5.47 -0.72
N SER A 64 -7.68 5.81 0.02
CA SER A 64 -6.50 6.48 -0.53
C SER A 64 -5.22 5.91 0.08
N VAL A 65 -4.11 6.18 -0.60
CA VAL A 65 -2.78 5.66 -0.28
C VAL A 65 -1.84 6.80 0.11
N ILE A 66 -0.99 6.53 1.08
CA ILE A 66 0.08 7.40 1.53
C ILE A 66 1.40 6.70 1.20
N ALA A 67 2.27 7.35 0.44
CA ALA A 67 3.47 6.74 -0.13
C ALA A 67 4.73 7.62 -0.01
N GLY A 68 5.90 6.98 -0.09
CA GLY A 68 7.19 7.68 -0.09
C GLY A 68 7.43 8.54 1.15
N GLU A 69 7.93 9.76 0.95
CA GLU A 69 8.27 10.69 2.05
C GLU A 69 7.07 10.99 2.96
N ALA A 70 5.85 10.96 2.42
CA ALA A 70 4.64 11.23 3.20
C ALA A 70 4.42 10.21 4.33
N VAL A 71 4.84 8.95 4.16
CA VAL A 71 4.72 7.92 5.21
C VAL A 71 5.55 8.29 6.44
N ALA A 72 6.72 8.93 6.26
CA ALA A 72 7.53 9.37 7.38
C ALA A 72 6.81 10.44 8.23
N SER A 73 6.01 11.30 7.58
CA SER A 73 5.23 12.32 8.28
C SER A 73 4.11 11.75 9.15
N LEU A 74 3.65 10.52 8.87
CA LEU A 74 2.57 9.85 9.63
C LEU A 74 3.00 9.33 10.99
N ARG A 75 4.30 9.06 11.19
CA ARG A 75 4.81 8.43 12.44
C ARG A 75 4.47 9.22 13.69
N ASN A 76 4.34 10.54 13.56
CA ASN A 76 4.07 11.46 14.66
C ASN A 76 2.61 11.94 14.69
N LEU A 77 1.74 11.37 13.85
CA LEU A 77 0.34 11.75 13.75
C LEU A 77 -0.55 10.61 14.25
N ASP A 78 -1.56 10.94 15.05
CA ASP A 78 -2.64 10.02 15.34
C ASP A 78 -3.60 9.88 14.14
N ASP A 79 -4.51 8.91 14.20
CA ASP A 79 -5.42 8.63 13.09
C ASP A 79 -6.39 9.80 12.81
N LYS A 80 -6.72 10.59 13.83
CA LYS A 80 -7.60 11.77 13.68
C LYS A 80 -6.89 12.89 12.93
N GLN A 81 -5.60 13.10 13.17
CA GLN A 81 -4.79 14.07 12.44
C GLN A 81 -4.62 13.66 10.96
N VAL A 82 -4.43 12.36 10.69
CA VAL A 82 -4.39 11.85 9.30
C VAL A 82 -5.74 12.02 8.61
N LEU A 83 -6.85 11.72 9.31
CA LEU A 83 -8.21 11.98 8.83
C LEU A 83 -8.42 13.45 8.47
N GLN A 84 -8.01 14.37 9.34
CA GLN A 84 -8.15 15.82 9.11
C GLN A 84 -7.40 16.27 7.86
N GLN A 85 -6.17 15.77 7.65
CA GLN A 85 -5.42 16.07 6.42
C GLN A 85 -6.11 15.51 5.17
N CYS A 86 -6.61 14.28 5.23
CA CYS A 86 -7.33 13.66 4.11
C CYS A 86 -8.61 14.44 3.76
N MET A 87 -9.38 14.84 4.78
CA MET A 87 -10.59 15.65 4.59
C MET A 87 -10.29 17.05 4.07
N ALA A 88 -9.20 17.68 4.50
CA ALA A 88 -8.76 18.96 3.94
C ALA A 88 -8.41 18.81 2.44
N THR A 89 -7.73 17.74 2.05
CA THR A 89 -7.45 17.43 0.63
C THR A 89 -8.74 17.22 -0.17
N LEU A 90 -9.69 16.43 0.34
CA LEU A 90 -10.98 16.20 -0.34
C LEU A 90 -11.77 17.51 -0.50
N ARG A 91 -11.82 18.36 0.53
CA ARG A 91 -12.50 19.67 0.45
C ARG A 91 -11.85 20.62 -0.55
N GLU A 92 -10.53 20.58 -0.71
CA GLU A 92 -9.85 21.35 -1.77
C GLU A 92 -10.12 20.78 -3.17
N LEU A 93 -10.16 19.45 -3.35
CA LEU A 93 -10.48 18.82 -4.65
C LEU A 93 -11.92 19.08 -5.09
N PHE A 94 -12.84 19.20 -4.13
CA PHE A 94 -14.26 19.41 -4.35
C PHE A 94 -14.72 20.79 -3.85
N LYS A 95 -13.87 21.82 -3.98
CA LYS A 95 -14.05 23.17 -3.41
C LYS A 95 -15.36 23.89 -3.77
N GLU A 96 -15.95 23.55 -4.91
CA GLU A 96 -17.19 24.15 -5.41
C GLU A 96 -18.46 23.47 -4.86
N GLN A 97 -18.31 22.50 -3.96
CA GLN A 97 -19.42 21.77 -3.35
C GLN A 97 -19.12 21.41 -1.90
N GLU A 98 -20.16 21.10 -1.15
CA GLU A 98 -20.03 20.58 0.21
C GLU A 98 -19.54 19.12 0.19
N VAL A 99 -18.58 18.81 1.05
CA VAL A 99 -18.07 17.46 1.30
C VAL A 99 -18.50 17.05 2.71
N PRO A 100 -19.36 16.02 2.87
CA PRO A 100 -19.85 15.62 4.18
C PRO A 100 -18.73 15.08 5.05
N ASP A 101 -18.90 15.17 6.37
CA ASP A 101 -18.00 14.49 7.30
C ASP A 101 -18.10 12.97 7.15
N PRO A 102 -16.99 12.24 7.33
CA PRO A 102 -16.99 10.79 7.25
C PRO A 102 -17.69 10.20 8.47
N THR A 103 -18.54 9.20 8.25
CA THR A 103 -19.27 8.48 9.31
C THR A 103 -18.42 7.37 9.93
N LYS A 104 -17.41 6.89 9.22
CA LYS A 104 -16.45 5.89 9.69
C LYS A 104 -15.14 6.02 8.93
N TYR A 105 -14.03 5.69 9.57
CA TYR A 105 -12.74 5.62 8.91
C TYR A 105 -11.80 4.63 9.61
N PHE A 106 -10.71 4.27 8.91
CA PHE A 106 -9.54 3.67 9.53
C PHE A 106 -8.27 4.16 8.82
N VAL A 107 -7.14 4.11 9.52
CA VAL A 107 -5.80 4.35 9.00
C VAL A 107 -4.95 3.13 9.31
N THR A 108 -4.23 2.58 8.33
CA THR A 108 -3.33 1.46 8.59
C THR A 108 -2.03 1.94 9.24
N ARG A 109 -1.38 1.04 9.99
CA ARG A 109 -0.09 1.26 10.66
C ARG A 109 0.85 0.08 10.42
N TRP A 110 0.98 -0.33 9.15
CA TRP A 110 1.86 -1.46 8.76
C TRP A 110 3.32 -1.20 9.14
N SER A 111 3.74 0.07 9.09
CA SER A 111 5.10 0.48 9.45
C SER A 111 5.49 0.18 10.90
N THR A 112 4.51 -0.01 11.80
CA THR A 112 4.73 -0.26 13.23
C THR A 112 4.14 -1.58 13.70
N ASP A 113 3.58 -2.38 12.80
CA ASP A 113 3.18 -3.76 13.13
C ASP A 113 4.45 -4.57 13.45
N PRO A 114 4.61 -5.09 14.68
CA PRO A 114 5.87 -5.68 15.12
C PRO A 114 6.29 -6.93 14.31
N TRP A 115 5.35 -7.60 13.66
CA TRP A 115 5.61 -8.84 12.91
C TRP A 115 5.64 -8.65 11.39
N ILE A 116 5.38 -7.43 10.90
CA ILE A 116 5.30 -7.12 9.47
C ILE A 116 6.25 -5.98 9.09
N GLN A 117 6.05 -4.78 9.65
CA GLN A 117 6.91 -3.58 9.47
C GLN A 117 7.09 -3.06 8.02
N MET A 118 6.37 -3.61 7.03
CA MET A 118 6.48 -3.25 5.62
C MET A 118 5.16 -3.48 4.87
N ALA A 119 5.09 -3.00 3.63
CA ALA A 119 4.00 -3.32 2.71
C ALA A 119 4.44 -4.34 1.66
N TYR A 120 5.56 -4.08 0.98
CA TYR A 120 6.12 -4.95 -0.07
C TYR A 120 7.57 -4.58 -0.37
N SER A 121 8.37 -5.54 -0.84
CA SER A 121 9.78 -5.34 -1.12
C SER A 121 10.05 -4.49 -2.36
N PHE A 122 11.26 -3.97 -2.49
CA PHE A 122 11.78 -3.37 -3.73
C PHE A 122 13.30 -3.54 -3.80
N VAL A 123 13.89 -3.34 -4.98
CA VAL A 123 15.36 -3.37 -5.13
C VAL A 123 15.94 -2.01 -4.75
N LYS A 124 16.78 -1.94 -3.71
CA LYS A 124 17.48 -0.69 -3.35
C LYS A 124 18.53 -0.35 -4.40
N THR A 125 18.94 0.92 -4.45
CA THR A 125 20.08 1.35 -5.27
C THR A 125 21.32 0.49 -4.98
N GLY A 126 21.94 -0.01 -6.05
CA GLY A 126 23.08 -0.93 -5.97
C GLY A 126 22.72 -2.41 -5.74
N GLY A 127 21.43 -2.74 -5.59
CA GLY A 127 20.93 -4.10 -5.54
C GLY A 127 20.70 -4.72 -6.93
N SER A 128 20.38 -6.01 -6.94
CA SER A 128 20.04 -6.79 -8.14
C SER A 128 18.79 -7.62 -7.88
N GLY A 129 18.01 -7.90 -8.94
CA GLY A 129 16.88 -8.82 -8.87
C GLY A 129 17.28 -10.27 -8.53
N GLU A 130 18.56 -10.64 -8.69
CA GLU A 130 19.09 -11.93 -8.22
C GLU A 130 18.97 -12.10 -6.71
N ALA A 131 18.85 -11.00 -5.95
CA ALA A 131 18.67 -11.09 -4.50
C ALA A 131 17.44 -11.91 -4.12
N TYR A 132 16.34 -11.83 -4.90
CA TYR A 132 15.14 -12.65 -4.65
C TYR A 132 15.42 -14.15 -4.78
N ASP A 133 16.20 -14.56 -5.78
CA ASP A 133 16.56 -15.96 -6.00
C ASP A 133 17.50 -16.45 -4.90
N ILE A 134 18.50 -15.66 -4.51
CA ILE A 134 19.45 -15.98 -3.43
C ILE A 134 18.73 -16.10 -2.08
N ILE A 135 17.72 -15.27 -1.81
CA ILE A 135 16.90 -15.40 -0.58
C ILE A 135 16.06 -16.68 -0.63
N ALA A 136 15.65 -17.13 -1.81
CA ALA A 136 14.86 -18.34 -2.01
C ALA A 136 15.68 -19.65 -1.97
N GLU A 137 17.01 -19.57 -1.89
CA GLU A 137 17.88 -20.74 -1.77
C GLU A 137 17.65 -21.46 -0.44
N GLU A 138 17.32 -22.75 -0.51
CA GLU A 138 17.23 -23.59 0.68
C GLU A 138 18.60 -23.87 1.30
N ILE A 139 18.61 -24.07 2.62
CA ILE A 139 19.82 -24.41 3.36
C ILE A 139 19.78 -25.90 3.68
N GLN A 140 20.69 -26.64 3.04
CA GLN A 140 20.91 -28.08 3.30
C GLN A 140 19.64 -28.94 3.16
N GLY A 141 18.72 -28.55 2.27
CA GLY A 141 17.43 -29.25 2.10
C GLY A 141 16.57 -29.30 3.37
N THR A 142 16.82 -28.43 4.35
CA THR A 142 16.16 -28.45 5.66
C THR A 142 15.40 -27.15 5.94
N ILE A 143 16.02 -26.00 5.66
CA ILE A 143 15.41 -24.68 5.85
C ILE A 143 15.06 -24.10 4.48
N PHE A 144 13.80 -23.78 4.28
CA PHE A 144 13.25 -23.25 3.03
C PHE A 144 12.68 -21.85 3.25
N PHE A 145 12.68 -21.03 2.20
CA PHE A 145 12.24 -19.63 2.25
C PHE A 145 11.18 -19.35 1.19
N ALA A 146 10.06 -18.79 1.62
CA ALA A 146 8.95 -18.34 0.78
C ALA A 146 8.52 -16.93 1.19
N GLY A 147 7.66 -16.33 0.37
CA GLY A 147 7.17 -14.96 0.52
C GLY A 147 7.45 -14.13 -0.73
N GLU A 148 6.80 -12.97 -0.83
CA GLU A 148 6.94 -12.08 -2.00
C GLU A 148 8.40 -11.68 -2.25
N ALA A 149 9.18 -11.46 -1.19
CA ALA A 149 10.60 -11.12 -1.24
C ALA A 149 11.51 -12.30 -1.63
N THR A 150 10.93 -13.43 -2.04
CA THR A 150 11.64 -14.62 -2.54
C THR A 150 11.24 -14.96 -3.98
N ASN A 151 10.36 -14.18 -4.61
CA ASN A 151 9.86 -14.44 -5.96
C ASN A 151 10.32 -13.36 -6.93
N ARG A 152 11.38 -13.64 -7.70
CA ARG A 152 11.95 -12.68 -8.64
C ARG A 152 11.01 -12.27 -9.76
N HIS A 153 10.19 -13.20 -10.25
CA HIS A 153 9.31 -12.94 -11.40
C HIS A 153 8.07 -12.14 -11.01
N PHE A 154 7.56 -12.38 -9.79
CA PHE A 154 6.33 -11.76 -9.31
C PHE A 154 6.52 -11.18 -7.90
N PRO A 155 7.46 -10.26 -7.66
CA PRO A 155 7.66 -9.68 -6.33
C PRO A 155 6.44 -8.86 -5.90
N GLN A 156 6.39 -8.44 -4.64
CA GLN A 156 5.40 -7.52 -4.04
C GLN A 156 3.98 -8.05 -3.89
N THR A 157 3.52 -8.90 -4.82
CA THR A 157 2.12 -9.27 -4.95
C THR A 157 1.75 -10.44 -4.04
N VAL A 158 0.48 -10.49 -3.63
CA VAL A 158 -0.10 -11.67 -2.97
C VAL A 158 0.07 -12.92 -3.85
N THR A 159 -0.13 -12.79 -5.17
CA THR A 159 0.09 -13.88 -6.13
C THR A 159 1.54 -14.39 -6.10
N GLY A 160 2.52 -13.49 -6.03
CA GLY A 160 3.93 -13.82 -5.90
C GLY A 160 4.26 -14.61 -4.65
N ALA A 161 3.74 -14.14 -3.51
CA ALA A 161 3.85 -14.84 -2.23
C ALA A 161 3.22 -16.23 -2.31
N TYR A 162 2.01 -16.35 -2.85
CA TYR A 162 1.32 -17.63 -3.05
C TYR A 162 2.16 -18.60 -3.89
N LEU A 163 2.63 -18.16 -5.05
CA LEU A 163 3.42 -19.00 -5.96
C LEU A 163 4.77 -19.41 -5.36
N SER A 164 5.38 -18.57 -4.52
CA SER A 164 6.59 -18.96 -3.79
C SER A 164 6.32 -20.06 -2.76
N GLY A 165 5.15 -20.06 -2.12
CA GLY A 165 4.72 -21.14 -1.23
C GLY A 165 4.53 -22.46 -1.99
N VAL A 166 3.89 -22.41 -3.17
CA VAL A 166 3.76 -23.59 -4.05
C VAL A 166 5.12 -24.13 -4.48
N ARG A 167 6.06 -23.23 -4.84
CA ARG A 167 7.44 -23.59 -5.20
C ARG A 167 8.14 -24.34 -4.06
N GLU A 168 8.15 -23.79 -2.85
CA GLU A 168 8.82 -24.43 -1.72
C GLU A 168 8.12 -25.72 -1.29
N ALA A 169 6.78 -25.79 -1.35
CA ALA A 169 6.05 -27.03 -1.09
C ALA A 169 6.45 -28.15 -2.07
N SER A 170 6.61 -27.83 -3.36
CA SER A 170 7.09 -28.81 -4.35
C SER A 170 8.52 -29.26 -4.09
N LYS A 171 9.42 -28.37 -3.63
CA LYS A 171 10.79 -28.76 -3.25
C LYS A 171 10.77 -29.71 -2.05
N ILE A 172 10.00 -29.38 -1.01
CA ILE A 172 9.93 -30.18 0.22
C ILE A 172 9.37 -31.58 -0.07
N ALA A 173 8.34 -31.70 -0.90
CA ALA A 173 7.74 -32.99 -1.24
C ALA A 173 8.59 -33.87 -2.18
N ALA A 174 9.66 -33.33 -2.75
CA ALA A 174 10.56 -34.06 -3.64
C ALA A 174 11.73 -34.76 -2.90
N PHE A 175 11.87 -34.52 -1.60
CA PHE A 175 12.73 -35.27 -0.69
C PHE A 175 11.99 -36.44 -0.06
#